data_AF-S7WDP9-F1
#
_entry.id   AF-S7WDP9-F1
#
_cell.length_a   1.000
_cell.length_b   1.000
_cell.length_c   1.000
_cell.angle_alpha   90.00
_cell.angle_beta   90.00
_cell.angle_gamma   90.00
#
_symmetry.space_group_name_H-M   'P 1'
#
loop_
_entity.id
_entity.type
_entity.pdbx_description
1 polymer ?
#
loop_
_entity_poly.entity_id
_entity_poly.type
_entity_poly.pdbx_seq_one_letter_code
_entity_poly.pdbx_strand_id
1 'polypeptide(L)'
;MTCPLLRPLCCGVGRQRFLSVCIFLAAFSPALLACSNRVWPDGASPPASYFLIVEPEGITTPRTQEVSLLGGQSFALVDKTANGLEFTPASWDTTALPFDDSHCQTDQTISMGSLFPEATAQLWSQVAPQPAETEAGVKKIYKFVTPPVEQLPRKAVNFCLVAYNKQARGSRTGTTTESETAGPALTLVFHAAGPQATFGIALATVFLPLFSVF
;
A
#
# COMPACT_ATOMS: atom_id res chain seq x y z
N MET A 1 55.93 42.01 -14.90
CA MET A 1 55.44 43.40 -14.82
C MET A 1 53.96 43.34 -15.20
N THR A 2 52.95 43.75 -14.46
CA THR A 2 52.78 44.47 -13.18
C THR A 2 51.30 44.27 -12.85
N CYS A 3 50.98 43.95 -11.60
CA CYS A 3 49.61 44.05 -11.08
C CYS A 3 49.30 45.53 -10.83
N PRO A 4 48.02 45.93 -10.87
CA PRO A 4 47.53 46.66 -9.71
C PRO A 4 46.17 46.17 -9.19
N LEU A 5 46.09 46.25 -7.87
CA LEU A 5 44.94 46.07 -6.99
C LEU A 5 43.96 47.24 -7.09
N LEU A 6 42.65 46.94 -7.00
CA LEU A 6 41.71 47.76 -6.24
C LEU A 6 40.57 46.88 -5.70
N ARG A 7 40.22 47.16 -4.44
CA ARG A 7 39.47 46.35 -3.48
C ARG A 7 37.93 46.45 -3.65
N PRO A 8 37.17 45.58 -2.95
CA PRO A 8 35.76 45.26 -3.18
C PRO A 8 34.81 46.12 -2.33
N LEU A 9 33.55 46.24 -2.75
CA LEU A 9 32.40 46.58 -1.90
C LEU A 9 31.12 46.13 -2.64
N CYS A 10 30.51 45.04 -2.15
CA CYS A 10 29.08 44.92 -1.86
C CYS A 10 28.71 43.44 -1.68
N CYS A 11 28.29 43.15 -0.44
CA CYS A 11 27.69 41.92 0.03
C CYS A 11 26.53 41.44 -0.87
N GLY A 12 26.42 40.13 -0.97
CA GLY A 12 25.26 39.43 -1.54
C GLY A 12 25.29 37.98 -1.10
N VAL A 13 25.18 37.78 0.21
CA VAL A 13 25.00 36.52 0.91
C VAL A 13 24.04 35.62 0.14
N GLY A 14 24.51 34.47 -0.36
CA GLY A 14 23.60 33.54 -1.03
C GLY A 14 24.19 32.38 -1.81
N ARG A 15 25.50 32.37 -2.07
CA ARG A 15 26.09 31.33 -2.95
C ARG A 15 26.71 30.13 -2.22
N GLN A 16 26.90 30.24 -0.91
CA GLN A 16 27.55 29.20 -0.10
C GLN A 16 26.56 28.28 0.64
N ARG A 17 25.28 28.69 0.78
CA ARG A 17 24.22 27.84 1.36
C ARG A 17 23.59 26.88 0.34
N PHE A 18 23.62 27.22 -0.94
CA PHE A 18 23.02 26.36 -1.98
C PHE A 18 23.85 25.10 -2.28
N LEU A 19 25.17 25.19 -2.24
CA LEU A 19 26.04 24.03 -2.52
C LEU A 19 26.11 23.03 -1.35
N SER A 20 25.94 23.48 -0.11
CA SER A 20 25.91 22.55 1.04
C SER A 20 24.56 21.83 1.18
N VAL A 21 23.44 22.46 0.83
CA VAL A 21 22.12 21.82 0.93
C VAL A 21 21.97 20.66 -0.07
N CYS A 22 22.57 20.76 -1.26
CA CYS A 22 22.54 19.66 -2.24
C CYS A 22 23.42 18.46 -1.86
N ILE A 23 24.47 18.65 -1.06
CA ILE A 23 25.37 17.55 -0.65
C ILE A 23 24.85 16.83 0.60
N PHE A 24 24.15 17.52 1.50
CA PHE A 24 23.56 16.88 2.69
C PHE A 24 22.28 16.07 2.39
N LEU A 25 21.57 16.37 1.30
CA LEU A 25 20.42 15.58 0.85
C LEU A 25 20.81 14.24 0.19
N ALA A 26 22.08 14.06 -0.20
CA ALA A 26 22.58 12.81 -0.79
C ALA A 26 23.16 11.84 0.25
N ALA A 27 23.38 12.26 1.50
CA ALA A 27 24.13 11.48 2.49
C ALA A 27 23.29 10.89 3.63
N PHE A 28 21.99 11.22 3.74
CA PHE A 28 21.12 10.77 4.84
C PHE A 28 19.80 10.14 4.36
N SER A 29 19.87 9.26 3.37
CA SER A 29 18.74 8.37 3.05
C SER A 29 19.18 6.96 2.66
N PRO A 30 19.71 6.15 3.59
CA PRO A 30 19.79 4.70 3.37
C PRO A 30 18.59 3.92 3.94
N ALA A 31 17.54 4.57 4.47
CA ALA A 31 16.60 3.88 5.37
C ALA A 31 15.15 3.68 4.89
N LEU A 32 14.74 4.07 3.67
CA LEU A 32 13.33 3.91 3.25
C LEU A 32 13.10 3.31 1.86
N LEU A 33 14.13 2.75 1.23
CA LEU A 33 13.96 1.80 0.13
C LEU A 33 14.61 0.48 0.54
N ALA A 34 13.95 -0.22 1.46
CA ALA A 34 14.05 -1.67 1.45
C ALA A 34 13.31 -2.16 0.20
N CYS A 35 13.89 -1.91 -0.98
CA CYS A 35 13.67 -2.76 -2.13
C CYS A 35 14.18 -4.13 -1.69
N SER A 36 13.26 -4.95 -1.18
CA SER A 36 13.49 -6.37 -0.99
C SER A 36 13.79 -6.94 -2.37
N ASN A 37 15.06 -6.92 -2.79
CA ASN A 37 15.57 -7.73 -3.87
C ASN A 37 15.57 -9.18 -3.37
N ARG A 38 14.38 -9.74 -3.12
CA ARG A 38 14.22 -11.19 -3.17
C ARG A 38 14.25 -11.56 -4.63
N VAL A 39 15.33 -12.21 -5.02
CA VAL A 39 15.48 -12.88 -6.32
C VAL A 39 14.32 -13.87 -6.43
N TRP A 40 13.39 -13.54 -7.31
CA TRP A 40 12.21 -14.34 -7.59
C TRP A 40 12.63 -15.41 -8.62
N PRO A 41 12.32 -16.70 -8.43
CA PRO A 41 12.69 -17.73 -9.39
C PRO A 41 12.00 -17.50 -10.75
N ASP A 42 12.74 -17.76 -11.83
CA ASP A 42 12.24 -17.62 -13.20
C ASP A 42 11.00 -18.51 -13.41
N GLY A 43 9.95 -17.92 -14.01
CA GLY A 43 8.67 -18.60 -14.30
C GLY A 43 7.54 -18.33 -13.29
N ALA A 44 7.80 -17.51 -12.27
CA ALA A 44 6.76 -17.04 -11.36
C ALA A 44 6.05 -15.80 -11.88
N SER A 45 4.76 -15.65 -11.53
CA SER A 45 3.98 -14.44 -11.81
C SER A 45 4.81 -13.22 -11.41
N PRO A 46 4.85 -12.13 -12.22
CA PRO A 46 5.74 -11.00 -11.94
C PRO A 46 5.59 -10.55 -10.49
N PRO A 47 6.70 -10.34 -9.76
CA PRO A 47 6.66 -10.05 -8.33
C PRO A 47 5.79 -8.82 -8.11
N ALA A 48 4.92 -8.89 -7.10
CA ALA A 48 4.11 -7.73 -6.75
C ALA A 48 5.02 -6.58 -6.37
N SER A 49 4.64 -5.36 -6.76
CA SER A 49 5.38 -4.14 -6.39
C SER A 49 5.39 -3.97 -4.86
N TYR A 50 4.35 -4.46 -4.20
CA TYR A 50 4.20 -4.48 -2.74
C TYR A 50 3.57 -5.81 -2.30
N PHE A 51 3.94 -6.30 -1.13
CA PHE A 51 3.27 -7.46 -0.53
C PHE A 51 3.04 -7.27 0.96
N LEU A 52 1.97 -7.89 1.46
CA LEU A 52 1.65 -8.00 2.87
C LEU A 52 1.45 -9.48 3.21
N ILE A 53 2.10 -9.95 4.26
CA ILE A 53 1.98 -11.33 4.72
C ILE A 53 1.05 -11.37 5.93
N VAL A 54 0.04 -12.25 5.87
CA VAL A 54 -0.71 -12.69 7.05
C VAL A 54 -0.09 -14.01 7.48
N GLU A 55 0.57 -13.97 8.63
CA GLU A 55 1.26 -15.11 9.23
C GLU A 55 0.25 -16.19 9.69
N PRO A 56 0.71 -17.43 10.01
CA PRO A 56 -0.17 -18.53 10.38
C PRO A 56 -1.13 -18.24 11.54
N GLU A 57 -0.74 -17.35 12.46
CA GLU A 57 -1.56 -16.89 13.59
C GLU A 57 -2.77 -16.05 13.14
N GLY A 58 -2.77 -15.57 11.90
CA GLY A 58 -3.82 -14.73 11.34
C GLY A 58 -3.72 -13.27 11.79
N ILE A 59 -4.83 -12.57 11.62
CA ILE A 59 -5.00 -11.19 12.05
C ILE A 59 -5.32 -11.22 13.55
N THR A 60 -4.36 -10.83 14.38
CA THR A 60 -4.49 -10.82 15.85
C THR A 60 -4.84 -9.45 16.40
N THR A 61 -4.51 -8.39 15.66
CA THR A 61 -4.77 -6.99 16.01
C THR A 61 -5.44 -6.28 14.85
N PRO A 62 -6.53 -5.51 15.11
CA PRO A 62 -7.15 -4.69 14.09
C PRO A 62 -6.16 -3.65 13.59
N ARG A 63 -6.04 -3.51 12.26
CA ARG A 63 -5.14 -2.51 11.67
C ARG A 63 -5.59 -2.10 10.27
N THR A 64 -5.16 -0.91 9.87
CA THR A 64 -5.32 -0.39 8.52
C THR A 64 -3.97 -0.41 7.81
N GLN A 65 -3.96 -0.86 6.56
CA GLN A 65 -2.81 -0.79 5.67
C GLN A 65 -3.18 0.05 4.45
N GLU A 66 -2.47 1.17 4.31
CA GLU A 66 -2.53 2.02 3.13
C GLU A 66 -1.66 1.45 2.02
N VAL A 67 -2.18 1.37 0.80
CA VAL A 67 -1.52 0.82 -0.38
C VAL A 67 -1.64 1.81 -1.53
N SER A 68 -0.55 2.50 -1.84
CA SER A 68 -0.49 3.44 -2.97
C SER A 68 0.13 2.78 -4.19
N LEU A 69 -0.59 2.76 -5.31
CA LEU A 69 -0.19 2.10 -6.56
C LEU A 69 -0.30 3.06 -7.74
N LEU A 70 0.77 3.13 -8.52
CA LEU A 70 0.77 3.75 -9.83
C LEU A 70 0.30 2.76 -10.91
N GLY A 71 -0.11 3.27 -12.07
CA GLY A 71 -0.55 2.41 -13.18
C GLY A 71 0.44 1.30 -13.55
N GLY A 72 -0.07 0.09 -13.71
CA GLY A 72 0.69 -1.13 -13.96
C GLY A 72 1.37 -1.75 -12.72
N GLN A 73 1.33 -1.10 -11.55
CA GLN A 73 1.84 -1.69 -10.31
C GLN A 73 0.86 -2.70 -9.73
N SER A 74 1.38 -3.57 -8.87
CA SER A 74 0.59 -4.62 -8.24
C SER A 74 0.86 -4.77 -6.75
N PHE A 75 -0.16 -5.25 -6.04
CA PHE A 75 -0.13 -5.58 -4.62
C PHE A 75 -0.48 -7.07 -4.45
N ALA A 76 0.16 -7.74 -3.48
CA ALA A 76 -0.18 -9.10 -3.10
C ALA A 76 -0.42 -9.23 -1.60
N LEU A 77 -1.56 -9.81 -1.22
CA LEU A 77 -1.82 -10.30 0.13
C LEU A 77 -1.50 -11.79 0.18
N VAL A 78 -0.46 -12.15 0.92
CA VAL A 78 0.02 -13.52 1.09
C VAL A 78 -0.60 -14.10 2.35
N ASP A 79 -1.40 -15.15 2.20
CA ASP A 79 -2.16 -15.78 3.27
C ASP A 79 -1.51 -17.12 3.64
N LYS A 80 -0.96 -17.17 4.86
CA LYS A 80 -0.36 -18.37 5.46
C LYS A 80 -1.29 -19.01 6.50
N THR A 81 -2.50 -18.50 6.68
CA THR A 81 -3.44 -19.00 7.70
C THR A 81 -3.94 -20.39 7.30
N ALA A 82 -4.23 -21.23 8.30
CA ALA A 82 -4.67 -22.60 8.04
C ALA A 82 -6.04 -22.67 7.34
N ASN A 83 -6.96 -21.76 7.69
CA ASN A 83 -8.34 -21.76 7.20
C ASN A 83 -8.56 -20.77 6.05
N GLY A 84 -7.62 -19.87 5.81
CA GLY A 84 -7.70 -18.78 4.86
C GLY A 84 -8.31 -17.50 5.44
N LEU A 85 -8.40 -16.49 4.59
CA LEU A 85 -9.08 -15.23 4.87
C LEU A 85 -10.50 -15.20 4.28
N GLU A 86 -11.36 -14.41 4.92
CA GLU A 86 -12.65 -13.97 4.38
C GLU A 86 -12.61 -12.45 4.16
N PHE A 87 -13.33 -11.98 3.16
CA PHE A 87 -13.28 -10.58 2.75
C PHE A 87 -14.65 -9.92 2.85
N THR A 88 -14.63 -8.61 3.10
CA THR A 88 -15.74 -7.71 2.88
C THR A 88 -15.31 -6.65 1.84
N PRO A 89 -15.99 -6.57 0.69
CA PRO A 89 -17.11 -7.42 0.27
C PRO A 89 -16.66 -8.87 0.01
N ALA A 90 -17.60 -9.83 0.10
CA ALA A 90 -17.28 -11.26 -0.13
C ALA A 90 -16.83 -11.54 -1.58
N SER A 91 -17.39 -10.80 -2.53
CA SER A 91 -16.97 -10.73 -3.94
C SER A 91 -15.77 -9.79 -4.13
N TRP A 92 -14.70 -10.02 -3.36
CA TRP A 92 -13.51 -9.16 -3.31
C TRP A 92 -12.81 -8.98 -4.67
N ASP A 93 -13.02 -9.90 -5.60
CA ASP A 93 -12.43 -9.89 -6.93
C ASP A 93 -13.13 -8.96 -7.91
N THR A 94 -14.39 -8.60 -7.62
CA THR A 94 -15.28 -7.86 -8.53
C THR A 94 -15.90 -6.62 -7.87
N THR A 95 -15.81 -6.50 -6.55
CA THR A 95 -16.41 -5.42 -5.76
C THR A 95 -15.48 -4.94 -4.66
N ALA A 96 -15.63 -3.67 -4.28
CA ALA A 96 -14.92 -3.01 -3.19
C ALA A 96 -15.89 -2.27 -2.26
N LEU A 97 -15.38 -1.76 -1.15
CA LEU A 97 -16.05 -0.71 -0.38
C LEU A 97 -15.60 0.67 -0.88
N PRO A 98 -16.50 1.64 -1.02
CA PRO A 98 -16.12 3.03 -1.26
C PRO A 98 -15.21 3.54 -0.13
N PHE A 99 -14.20 4.33 -0.49
CA PHE A 99 -13.42 5.10 0.48
C PHE A 99 -13.72 6.58 0.30
N ASP A 100 -14.41 7.16 1.28
CA ASP A 100 -14.86 8.55 1.26
C ASP A 100 -14.67 9.19 2.64
N ASP A 101 -14.38 10.49 2.67
CA ASP A 101 -14.08 11.26 3.89
C ASP A 101 -13.06 10.56 4.82
N SER A 102 -12.04 9.92 4.25
CA SER A 102 -11.01 9.15 4.96
C SER A 102 -11.51 7.89 5.69
N HIS A 103 -12.67 7.36 5.31
CA HIS A 103 -13.26 6.15 5.90
C HIS A 103 -13.75 5.16 4.83
N CYS A 104 -13.67 3.87 5.15
CA CYS A 104 -14.28 2.82 4.33
C CYS A 104 -15.78 2.73 4.65
N GLN A 105 -16.63 2.89 3.64
CA GLN A 105 -18.08 2.82 3.77
C GLN A 105 -18.52 1.35 3.77
N THR A 106 -18.60 0.72 4.95
CA THR A 106 -18.82 -0.73 5.09
C THR A 106 -20.24 -1.20 4.79
N ASP A 107 -21.19 -0.28 4.73
CA ASP A 107 -22.61 -0.50 4.40
C ASP A 107 -22.88 -0.46 2.89
N GLN A 108 -21.87 -0.10 2.09
CA GLN A 108 -21.99 0.08 0.64
C GLN A 108 -20.97 -0.76 -0.10
N THR A 109 -21.30 -1.14 -1.33
CA THR A 109 -20.37 -1.77 -2.24
C THR A 109 -20.35 -1.04 -3.57
N ILE A 110 -19.18 -1.06 -4.21
CA ILE A 110 -18.97 -0.50 -5.55
C ILE A 110 -18.29 -1.54 -6.43
N SER A 111 -18.69 -1.63 -7.70
CA SER A 111 -18.08 -2.57 -8.63
C SER A 111 -16.69 -2.10 -9.05
N MET A 112 -15.75 -3.04 -9.21
CA MET A 112 -14.41 -2.72 -9.74
C MET A 112 -14.48 -2.14 -11.15
N GLY A 113 -15.45 -2.57 -11.96
CA GLY A 113 -15.68 -2.00 -13.30
C GLY A 113 -16.16 -0.55 -13.26
N SER A 114 -16.89 -0.13 -12.22
CA SER A 114 -17.24 1.28 -12.03
C SER A 114 -16.05 2.12 -11.60
N LEU A 115 -15.15 1.56 -10.78
CA LEU A 115 -13.92 2.22 -10.34
C LEU A 115 -12.89 2.33 -11.47
N PHE A 116 -12.82 1.35 -12.36
CA PHE A 116 -11.88 1.27 -13.47
C PHE A 116 -12.61 0.94 -14.78
N PRO A 117 -13.37 1.88 -15.35
CA PRO A 117 -14.25 1.61 -16.50
C PRO A 117 -13.52 1.24 -17.78
N GLU A 118 -12.29 1.71 -17.97
CA GLU A 118 -11.47 1.44 -19.16
C GLU A 118 -10.56 0.21 -18.97
N ALA A 119 -10.64 -0.46 -17.82
CA ALA A 119 -9.85 -1.66 -17.56
C ALA A 119 -10.33 -2.83 -18.43
N THR A 120 -9.43 -3.39 -19.22
CA THR A 120 -9.75 -4.54 -20.10
C THR A 120 -9.37 -5.88 -19.48
N ALA A 121 -8.51 -5.88 -18.48
CA ALA A 121 -8.05 -7.06 -17.77
C ALA A 121 -8.72 -7.21 -16.40
N GLN A 122 -8.77 -8.43 -15.89
CA GLN A 122 -9.18 -8.69 -14.51
C GLN A 122 -8.13 -8.10 -13.55
N LEU A 123 -8.57 -7.24 -12.62
CA LEU A 123 -7.66 -6.50 -11.74
C LEU A 123 -7.28 -7.31 -10.49
N TRP A 124 -8.22 -8.09 -9.97
CA TRP A 124 -7.99 -8.99 -8.85
C TRP A 124 -7.91 -10.43 -9.32
N SER A 125 -6.99 -11.19 -8.74
CA SER A 125 -6.87 -12.62 -9.01
C SER A 125 -6.41 -13.36 -7.76
N GLN A 126 -6.79 -14.63 -7.67
CA GLN A 126 -6.19 -15.54 -6.70
C GLN A 126 -5.13 -16.38 -7.43
N VAL A 127 -3.89 -16.29 -6.96
CA VAL A 127 -2.76 -17.01 -7.54
C VAL A 127 -2.45 -18.22 -6.66
N ALA A 128 -2.26 -19.38 -7.29
CA ALA A 128 -1.80 -20.58 -6.61
C ALA A 128 -0.33 -20.40 -6.19
N PRO A 129 0.04 -20.69 -4.93
CA PRO A 129 1.43 -20.62 -4.52
C PRO A 129 2.29 -21.61 -5.30
N GLN A 130 3.51 -21.21 -5.61
CA GLN A 130 4.52 -22.11 -6.19
C GLN A 130 5.03 -23.12 -5.16
N PRO A 131 5.74 -24.19 -5.57
CA PRO A 131 6.27 -25.19 -4.65
C PRO A 131 7.11 -24.59 -3.51
N ALA A 132 8.04 -23.67 -3.81
CA ALA A 132 8.87 -23.02 -2.79
C ALA A 132 8.04 -22.15 -1.82
N GLU A 133 6.99 -21.48 -2.29
CA GLU A 133 6.09 -20.70 -1.46
C GLU A 133 5.23 -21.61 -0.57
N THR A 134 4.81 -22.76 -1.10
CA THR A 134 4.07 -23.80 -0.37
C THR A 134 4.91 -24.38 0.75
N GLU A 135 6.20 -24.68 0.48
CA GLU A 135 7.18 -25.11 1.48
C GLU A 135 7.39 -24.05 2.57
N ALA A 136 7.36 -22.77 2.19
CA ALA A 136 7.39 -21.64 3.12
C ALA A 136 6.06 -21.42 3.89
N GLY A 137 5.06 -22.29 3.68
CA GLY A 137 3.79 -22.27 4.39
C GLY A 137 2.72 -21.37 3.78
N VAL A 138 2.94 -20.79 2.59
CA VAL A 138 1.93 -20.00 1.88
C VAL A 138 0.78 -20.89 1.41
N LYS A 139 -0.46 -20.47 1.69
CA LYS A 139 -1.67 -21.20 1.31
C LYS A 139 -2.38 -20.55 0.13
N LYS A 140 -2.47 -19.22 0.12
CA LYS A 140 -3.13 -18.45 -0.94
C LYS A 140 -2.41 -17.11 -1.16
N ILE A 141 -2.52 -16.59 -2.37
CA ILE A 141 -2.04 -15.25 -2.73
C ILE A 141 -3.18 -14.51 -3.44
N TYR A 142 -3.61 -13.38 -2.88
CA TYR A 142 -4.60 -12.50 -3.49
C TYR A 142 -3.86 -11.32 -4.12
N LYS A 143 -3.93 -11.18 -5.43
CA LYS A 143 -3.17 -10.19 -6.19
C LYS A 143 -4.09 -9.16 -6.81
N PHE A 144 -3.79 -7.90 -6.57
CA PHE A 144 -4.36 -6.76 -7.28
C PHE A 144 -3.34 -6.21 -8.26
N VAL A 145 -3.78 -5.88 -9.46
CA VAL A 145 -2.99 -5.21 -10.48
C VAL A 145 -3.77 -3.98 -10.90
N THR A 146 -3.12 -2.82 -10.81
CA THR A 146 -3.71 -1.59 -11.35
C THR A 146 -3.68 -1.64 -12.88
N PRO A 147 -4.70 -1.08 -13.56
CA PRO A 147 -4.64 -0.91 -15.01
C PRO A 147 -3.38 -0.14 -15.45
N PRO A 148 -2.93 -0.31 -16.70
CA PRO A 148 -1.96 0.59 -17.32
C PRO A 148 -2.38 2.06 -17.20
N VAL A 149 -1.42 2.97 -17.24
CA VAL A 149 -1.66 4.41 -17.02
C VAL A 149 -2.72 4.97 -17.96
N GLU A 150 -2.77 4.47 -19.20
CA GLU A 150 -3.72 4.90 -20.24
C GLU A 150 -5.16 4.50 -19.95
N GLN A 151 -5.37 3.49 -19.09
CA GLN A 151 -6.68 2.97 -18.68
C GLN A 151 -7.09 3.43 -17.28
N LEU A 152 -6.23 4.19 -16.59
CA LEU A 152 -6.57 4.74 -15.28
C LEU A 152 -7.45 6.00 -15.42
N PRO A 153 -8.43 6.19 -14.52
CA PRO A 153 -9.15 7.45 -14.45
C PRO A 153 -8.21 8.63 -14.20
N ARG A 154 -8.61 9.83 -14.68
CA ARG A 154 -7.83 11.07 -14.49
C ARG A 154 -7.65 11.45 -13.01
N LYS A 155 -8.63 11.10 -12.17
CA LYS A 155 -8.58 11.30 -10.72
C LYS A 155 -8.09 10.02 -10.06
N ALA A 156 -7.44 10.16 -8.91
CA ALA A 156 -7.10 9.01 -8.08
C ALA A 156 -8.37 8.23 -7.71
N VAL A 157 -8.26 6.91 -7.75
CA VAL A 157 -9.32 5.98 -7.38
C VAL A 157 -8.96 5.43 -6.00
N ASN A 158 -9.86 5.61 -5.04
CA ASN A 158 -9.68 5.14 -3.68
C ASN A 158 -10.77 4.14 -3.31
N PHE A 159 -10.39 3.02 -2.71
CA PHE A 159 -11.35 1.98 -2.30
C PHE A 159 -10.78 1.11 -1.19
N CYS A 160 -11.63 0.34 -0.52
CA CYS A 160 -11.19 -0.58 0.51
C CYS A 160 -11.59 -2.04 0.26
N LEU A 161 -10.83 -2.92 0.89
CA LEU A 161 -11.22 -4.30 1.21
C LEU A 161 -10.92 -4.56 2.68
N VAL A 162 -11.79 -5.28 3.37
CA VAL A 162 -11.55 -5.70 4.75
C VAL A 162 -11.36 -7.20 4.79
N ALA A 163 -10.24 -7.66 5.33
CA ALA A 163 -9.94 -9.07 5.50
C ALA A 163 -10.13 -9.49 6.97
N TYR A 164 -10.67 -10.68 7.17
CA TYR A 164 -10.88 -11.32 8.46
C TYR A 164 -10.31 -12.74 8.44
N ASN A 165 -9.95 -13.28 9.60
CA ASN A 165 -9.63 -14.69 9.72
C ASN A 165 -10.87 -15.53 9.46
N LYS A 166 -10.78 -16.50 8.55
CA LYS A 166 -11.86 -17.46 8.34
C LYS A 166 -12.01 -18.37 9.55
N GLN A 167 -13.23 -18.46 10.10
CA GLN A 167 -13.51 -19.40 11.18
C GLN A 167 -13.49 -20.85 10.69
N ALA A 168 -12.95 -21.75 11.53
CA ALA A 168 -12.96 -23.18 11.25
C ALA A 168 -14.39 -23.74 11.30
N ARG A 169 -14.78 -24.58 10.33
CA ARG A 169 -16.14 -25.12 10.19
C ARG A 169 -16.57 -26.12 11.28
N GLY A 170 -15.79 -26.31 12.35
CA GLY A 170 -15.93 -27.41 13.32
C GLY A 170 -16.47 -27.03 14.71
N SER A 171 -16.81 -25.77 14.99
CA SER A 171 -17.26 -25.33 16.33
C SER A 171 -18.64 -24.67 16.28
N ARG A 172 -19.64 -25.35 15.73
CA ARG A 172 -21.05 -24.98 15.90
C ARG A 172 -21.79 -26.13 16.58
N THR A 173 -21.65 -26.20 17.89
CA THR A 173 -22.58 -26.89 18.79
C THR A 173 -22.93 -25.86 19.86
N GLY A 174 -24.07 -25.19 19.74
CA GLY A 174 -24.51 -24.24 20.76
C GLY A 174 -25.31 -23.05 20.21
N THR A 175 -26.55 -22.99 20.65
CA THR A 175 -27.57 -21.98 20.38
C THR A 175 -27.26 -20.67 21.11
N THR A 176 -26.95 -19.58 20.40
CA THR A 176 -27.15 -18.22 20.90
C THR A 176 -27.16 -17.21 19.76
N THR A 177 -28.24 -16.42 19.70
CA THR A 177 -28.40 -15.26 18.84
C THR A 177 -27.58 -14.11 19.41
N GLU A 178 -26.27 -14.11 19.19
CA GLU A 178 -25.40 -12.96 19.44
C GLU A 178 -24.72 -12.60 18.13
N SER A 179 -24.79 -11.32 17.76
CA SER A 179 -24.12 -10.74 16.61
C SER A 179 -22.67 -11.19 16.61
N GLU A 180 -22.31 -12.05 15.66
CA GLU A 180 -20.98 -12.59 15.48
C GLU A 180 -20.02 -11.41 15.38
N THR A 181 -19.30 -11.10 16.47
CA THR A 181 -18.35 -10.00 16.50
C THR A 181 -17.23 -10.44 15.58
N ALA A 182 -17.23 -9.91 14.36
CA ALA A 182 -16.19 -10.16 13.39
C ALA A 182 -14.85 -9.95 14.10
N GLY A 183 -13.99 -10.98 14.06
CA GLY A 183 -12.70 -10.94 14.76
C GLY A 183 -11.82 -9.78 14.27
N PRO A 184 -10.60 -9.65 14.81
CA PRO A 184 -9.69 -8.59 14.39
C PRO A 184 -9.56 -8.49 12.86
N ALA A 185 -9.74 -7.28 12.34
CA ALA A 185 -9.83 -7.01 10.91
C ALA A 185 -8.56 -6.34 10.37
N LEU A 186 -8.17 -6.71 9.16
CA LEU A 186 -7.18 -6.00 8.37
C LEU A 186 -7.91 -5.19 7.30
N THR A 187 -7.96 -3.88 7.45
CA THR A 187 -8.50 -2.98 6.42
C THR A 187 -7.39 -2.62 5.44
N LEU A 188 -7.55 -2.99 4.19
CA LEU A 188 -6.69 -2.58 3.09
C LEU A 188 -7.34 -1.38 2.40
N VAL A 189 -6.65 -0.24 2.41
CA VAL A 189 -7.08 0.98 1.71
C VAL A 189 -6.17 1.15 0.51
N PHE A 190 -6.76 1.19 -0.68
CA PHE A 190 -6.04 1.30 -1.94
C PHE A 190 -6.18 2.70 -2.49
N HIS A 191 -5.06 3.25 -2.95
CA HIS A 191 -4.95 4.51 -3.66
C HIS A 191 -4.32 4.24 -5.02
N ALA A 192 -5.12 4.17 -6.08
CA ALA A 192 -4.67 3.92 -7.43
C ALA A 192 -4.67 5.21 -8.26
N ALA A 193 -3.54 5.54 -8.90
CA ALA A 193 -3.39 6.80 -9.60
C ALA A 193 -2.46 6.72 -10.81
N GLY A 194 -2.76 7.51 -11.84
CA GLY A 194 -1.78 7.83 -12.87
C GLY A 194 -0.72 8.81 -12.33
N PRO A 195 0.47 8.90 -12.94
CA PRO A 195 1.52 9.84 -12.55
C PRO A 195 1.10 11.32 -12.61
N GLN A 196 -0.02 11.63 -13.28
CA GLN A 196 -0.59 12.97 -13.36
C GLN A 196 -1.65 13.27 -12.30
N ALA A 197 -2.06 12.29 -11.48
CA ALA A 197 -3.01 12.54 -10.41
C ALA A 197 -2.28 13.23 -9.24
N THR A 198 -2.64 14.48 -8.99
CA THR A 198 -2.20 15.21 -7.80
C THR A 198 -2.80 14.57 -6.56
N PHE A 199 -2.03 13.76 -5.84
CA PHE A 199 -2.32 13.49 -4.44
C PHE A 199 -2.11 14.80 -3.68
N GLY A 200 -3.19 15.36 -3.15
CA GLY A 200 -3.12 16.49 -2.23
C GLY A 200 -2.43 16.01 -0.95
N ILE A 201 -1.10 16.07 -0.91
CA ILE A 201 -0.33 15.78 0.29
C ILE A 201 -0.59 16.92 1.28
N ALA A 202 -1.59 16.74 2.15
CA ALA A 202 -1.66 17.47 3.40
C ALA A 202 -0.53 16.94 4.30
N LEU A 203 0.69 17.43 4.06
CA LEU A 203 1.83 17.29 4.96
C LEU A 203 1.46 18.03 6.25
N ALA A 204 0.83 17.31 7.19
CA ALA A 204 0.69 17.76 8.55
C ALA A 204 2.09 17.95 9.12
N THR A 205 2.51 19.21 9.17
CA THR A 205 3.69 19.69 9.89
C THR A 205 3.49 19.39 11.38
N VAL A 206 3.90 18.20 11.83
CA VAL A 206 4.17 17.96 13.24
C VAL A 206 5.58 18.47 13.54
N PHE A 207 5.71 19.80 13.59
CA PHE A 207 6.80 20.41 14.35
C PHE A 207 6.34 20.47 15.82
N LEU A 208 6.56 19.39 16.56
CA LEU A 208 6.61 19.47 18.02
C LEU A 208 7.92 20.18 18.40
N PRO A 209 7.89 21.26 19.21
CA PRO A 209 9.11 21.84 19.75
C PRO A 209 9.60 20.95 20.89
N LEU A 210 10.48 20.01 20.59
CA LEU A 210 11.31 19.37 21.61
C LEU A 210 12.53 20.26 21.85
N PHE A 211 12.33 21.32 22.63
CA PHE A 211 13.40 21.92 23.42
C PHE A 211 12.86 22.16 24.83
N SER A 212 13.08 21.18 25.70
CA SER A 212 13.19 21.42 27.13
C SER A 212 14.51 20.81 27.60
N VAL A 213 15.40 21.71 28.03
CA VAL A 213 16.42 21.54 29.09
C VAL A 213 17.53 20.51 28.84
N PHE A 214 18.73 21.00 28.52
CA PHE A 214 19.83 21.19 29.48
C PHE A 214 20.80 22.26 28.96
#